data_AF-A0A2R6DGP3-F1
#
_entry.id   AF-A0A2R6DGP3-F1
#
_cell.length_a   1.000
_cell.length_b   1.000
_cell.length_c   1.000
_cell.angle_alpha   90.00
_cell.angle_beta   90.00
_cell.angle_gamma   90.00
#
_symmetry.space_group_name_H-M   'P 1'
#
loop_
_entity.id
_entity.type
_entity.pdbx_description
1 polymer ?
#
loop_
_entity_poly.entity_id
_entity_poly.type
_entity_poly.pdbx_seq_one_letter_code
_entity_poly.pdbx_strand_id
1 'polypeptide(L)'
;MVSDHAEDRPHVTEDPEGENGRTPTRRQTLAAGGLVLAGVVTGCQGFITDRSGTTTPTEFDHLDDRPMYVDEALDLTVPEAVQVVSEPEDADLILLSDDPDAGPEEAVDWLSDRRAIGLLGDDAQDTWLSWVDSQPYHDAFDPNGVAEGEPAPDLVISWHTGNLVTTRRYGWDRGPDDGKVLTALDESLTDIGQPTGEGSLA
;
A
#
# COMPACT_ATOMS: atom_id res chain seq x y z
N MET A 1 53.32 -25.78 -13.90
CA MET A 1 53.65 -27.22 -13.86
C MET A 1 53.21 -27.79 -12.52
N VAL A 2 51.99 -28.33 -12.48
CA VAL A 2 51.60 -29.60 -11.83
C VAL A 2 50.13 -29.78 -12.18
N SER A 3 49.84 -30.87 -12.87
CA SER A 3 48.50 -31.36 -13.16
C SER A 3 48.12 -32.34 -12.05
N ASP A 4 46.84 -32.42 -11.68
CA ASP A 4 46.22 -33.71 -11.32
C ASP A 4 44.70 -33.63 -11.51
N HIS A 5 44.13 -34.74 -11.96
CA HIS A 5 42.82 -34.92 -12.59
C HIS A 5 42.17 -36.18 -12.00
N ALA A 6 40.83 -36.19 -12.00
CA ALA A 6 39.91 -37.32 -11.85
C ALA A 6 39.67 -37.86 -10.40
N GLU A 7 38.45 -37.73 -9.87
CA GLU A 7 37.25 -38.61 -9.98
C GLU A 7 37.23 -39.68 -8.86
N ASP A 8 36.20 -39.64 -7.98
CA ASP A 8 35.61 -40.86 -7.40
C ASP A 8 34.21 -40.60 -6.78
N ARG A 9 33.18 -41.14 -7.44
CA ARG A 9 31.95 -41.69 -6.85
C ARG A 9 32.03 -43.20 -7.16
N PRO A 10 31.53 -44.16 -6.35
CA PRO A 10 30.14 -44.22 -5.89
C PRO A 10 29.88 -45.03 -4.58
N HIS A 11 28.59 -45.17 -4.23
CA HIS A 11 27.87 -46.30 -3.58
C HIS A 11 26.72 -45.71 -2.73
N VAL A 12 25.46 -45.75 -3.20
CA VAL A 12 24.46 -46.86 -3.08
C VAL A 12 24.28 -47.22 -1.61
N THR A 13 23.08 -47.10 -1.05
CA THR A 13 22.20 -48.28 -0.86
C THR A 13 20.87 -47.89 -0.18
N GLU A 14 19.77 -48.40 -0.76
CA GLU A 14 18.50 -48.84 -0.16
C GLU A 14 17.42 -47.83 0.29
N ASP A 15 16.43 -47.72 -0.61
CA ASP A 15 15.00 -47.74 -0.33
C ASP A 15 14.62 -48.92 0.61
N PRO A 16 13.62 -48.75 1.49
CA PRO A 16 12.41 -49.53 1.24
C PRO A 16 11.09 -48.77 1.46
N GLU A 17 10.25 -48.94 0.44
CA GLU A 17 8.80 -49.11 0.44
C GLU A 17 8.21 -49.59 1.78
N GLY A 18 7.16 -48.91 2.23
CA GLY A 18 6.43 -49.23 3.45
C GLY A 18 4.99 -48.75 3.41
N GLU A 19 4.25 -49.33 2.47
CA GLU A 19 2.79 -49.51 2.41
C GLU A 19 1.91 -49.11 3.62
N ASN A 20 0.78 -48.51 3.25
CA ASN A 20 -0.58 -48.82 3.69
C ASN A 20 -0.98 -48.57 5.15
N GLY A 21 -1.91 -47.62 5.31
CA GLY A 21 -2.66 -47.44 6.55
C GLY A 21 -3.98 -46.69 6.43
N ARG A 22 -4.77 -46.86 5.35
CA ARG A 22 -6.21 -46.55 5.44
C ARG A 22 -6.87 -47.61 6.32
N THR A 23 -7.24 -47.23 7.54
CA THR A 23 -8.23 -47.97 8.34
C THR A 23 -9.31 -47.00 8.82
N PRO A 24 -10.53 -47.04 8.25
CA PRO A 24 -11.70 -46.41 8.85
C PRO A 24 -12.25 -47.34 9.93
N THR A 25 -12.05 -46.99 11.19
CA THR A 25 -12.56 -47.78 12.32
C THR A 25 -13.96 -47.31 12.72
N ARG A 26 -14.88 -48.28 12.72
CA ARG A 26 -16.30 -48.23 13.08
C ARG A 26 -16.58 -47.64 14.47
N ARG A 27 -17.62 -46.78 14.48
CA ARG A 27 -18.73 -46.68 15.46
C ARG A 27 -18.41 -46.80 16.95
N GLN A 28 -18.54 -45.68 17.66
CA GLN A 28 -19.17 -45.66 18.98
C GLN A 28 -20.29 -44.62 18.98
N THR A 29 -21.53 -45.11 19.11
CA THR A 29 -22.73 -44.36 19.48
C THR A 29 -22.98 -44.56 20.98
N LEU A 30 -23.16 -43.48 21.73
CA LEU A 30 -23.96 -43.35 22.97
C LEU A 30 -23.89 -41.86 23.38
N ALA A 31 -24.99 -41.11 23.18
CA ALA A 31 -26.04 -40.78 24.17
C ALA A 31 -25.66 -39.51 24.97
N ALA A 32 -26.30 -38.37 24.71
CA ALA A 32 -27.63 -37.93 25.19
C ALA A 32 -27.48 -36.97 26.38
N GLY A 33 -28.03 -35.77 26.23
CA GLY A 33 -28.02 -34.66 27.20
C GLY A 33 -27.64 -33.38 26.44
N GLY A 34 -28.53 -32.48 26.03
CA GLY A 34 -29.77 -32.06 26.69
C GLY A 34 -29.49 -30.78 27.48
N LEU A 35 -29.26 -29.65 26.80
CA LEU A 35 -29.44 -28.32 27.35
C LEU A 35 -29.84 -27.36 26.23
N VAL A 36 -31.13 -27.04 26.21
CA VAL A 36 -31.73 -26.02 25.35
C VAL A 36 -31.31 -24.67 25.93
N LEU A 37 -30.40 -23.97 25.28
CA LEU A 37 -30.21 -22.54 25.52
C LEU A 37 -31.11 -21.80 24.53
N ALA A 38 -32.28 -21.41 25.04
CA ALA A 38 -33.16 -20.45 24.39
C ALA A 38 -32.48 -19.08 24.38
N GLY A 39 -31.73 -18.80 23.32
CA GLY A 39 -31.29 -17.45 22.99
C GLY A 39 -32.43 -16.70 22.33
N VAL A 40 -32.95 -15.68 23.00
CA VAL A 40 -33.96 -14.77 22.45
C VAL A 40 -33.25 -13.92 21.39
N VAL A 41 -33.42 -14.25 20.10
CA VAL A 41 -33.03 -13.35 19.02
C VAL A 41 -34.19 -12.38 18.83
N THR A 42 -34.20 -11.30 19.61
CA THR A 42 -34.89 -10.08 19.24
C THR A 42 -34.30 -9.61 17.92
N GLY A 43 -35.09 -9.67 16.85
CA GLY A 43 -34.62 -9.42 15.50
C GLY A 43 -34.31 -7.96 15.23
N CYS A 44 -33.44 -7.76 14.24
CA CYS A 44 -33.68 -6.77 13.22
C CYS A 44 -33.92 -7.52 11.90
N GLN A 45 -35.18 -7.44 11.46
CA GLN A 45 -35.57 -7.61 10.09
C GLN A 45 -34.78 -6.65 9.19
N GLY A 46 -34.42 -7.11 8.00
CA GLY A 46 -34.17 -6.23 6.88
C GLY A 46 -32.83 -6.45 6.21
N PHE A 47 -32.78 -7.37 5.24
CA PHE A 47 -32.33 -6.98 3.90
C PHE A 47 -32.81 -8.01 2.88
N ILE A 48 -33.97 -7.76 2.28
CA ILE A 48 -34.31 -8.30 0.96
C ILE A 48 -34.48 -7.09 0.04
N THR A 49 -33.60 -7.06 -0.97
CA THR A 49 -33.67 -6.30 -2.22
C THR A 49 -33.63 -4.77 -2.12
N ASP A 50 -32.46 -4.21 -2.44
CA ASP A 50 -32.44 -3.17 -3.46
C ASP A 50 -31.44 -3.53 -4.56
N ARG A 51 -31.99 -4.03 -5.67
CA ARG A 51 -31.36 -3.94 -6.99
C ARG A 51 -31.63 -2.52 -7.48
N SER A 52 -30.97 -1.56 -6.84
CA SER A 52 -30.79 -0.18 -7.30
C SER A 52 -29.36 0.15 -6.92
N GLY A 53 -28.51 0.36 -7.92
CA GLY A 53 -27.10 0.70 -7.71
C GLY A 53 -26.97 2.01 -6.93
N THR A 54 -27.02 1.91 -5.61
CA THR A 54 -26.53 2.91 -4.69
C THR A 54 -25.16 2.43 -4.31
N THR A 55 -24.16 2.90 -5.04
CA THR A 55 -22.77 2.87 -4.59
C THR A 55 -22.81 3.50 -3.21
N THR A 56 -22.56 2.71 -2.15
CA THR A 56 -22.28 3.29 -0.84
C THR A 56 -21.17 4.31 -1.09
N PRO A 57 -21.31 5.58 -0.69
CA PRO A 57 -20.22 6.53 -0.79
C PRO A 57 -19.00 5.89 -0.12
N THR A 58 -17.88 5.77 -0.84
CA THR A 58 -16.63 5.36 -0.22
C THR A 58 -16.23 6.51 0.69
N GLU A 59 -16.35 6.32 2.00
CA GLU A 59 -15.90 7.28 3.01
C GLU A 59 -14.38 7.14 3.16
N PHE A 60 -13.67 8.28 3.17
CA PHE A 60 -12.22 8.33 3.35
C PHE A 60 -11.90 9.21 4.56
N ASP A 61 -11.34 8.62 5.61
CA ASP A 61 -11.18 9.28 6.91
C ASP A 61 -10.18 10.46 6.88
N HIS A 62 -9.31 10.53 5.87
CA HIS A 62 -8.21 11.48 5.79
C HIS A 62 -8.20 12.33 4.53
N LEU A 63 -8.70 11.81 3.41
CA LEU A 63 -8.88 12.58 2.18
C LEU A 63 -10.09 13.53 2.26
N ASP A 64 -11.09 13.24 3.09
CA ASP A 64 -12.27 14.11 3.24
C ASP A 64 -11.93 15.44 3.95
N ASP A 65 -10.86 15.47 4.75
CA ASP A 65 -10.45 16.63 5.57
C ASP A 65 -9.23 17.39 5.02
N ARG A 66 -8.63 16.93 3.91
CA ARG A 66 -7.41 17.50 3.33
C ARG A 66 -7.55 17.76 1.83
N PRO A 67 -7.34 19.00 1.35
CA PRO A 67 -7.38 19.29 -0.08
C PRO A 67 -6.32 18.48 -0.83
N MET A 68 -6.72 17.90 -1.95
CA MET A 68 -5.82 17.20 -2.87
C MET A 68 -5.79 17.92 -4.22
N TYR A 69 -4.61 18.02 -4.81
CA TYR A 69 -4.46 18.33 -6.23
C TYR A 69 -4.30 17.02 -7.00
N VAL A 70 -4.97 16.89 -8.14
CA VAL A 70 -4.82 15.74 -9.05
C VAL A 70 -4.43 16.28 -10.40
N ASP A 71 -3.29 15.82 -10.90
CA ASP A 71 -2.79 16.19 -12.22
C ASP A 71 -3.76 15.79 -13.33
N GLU A 72 -3.89 16.64 -14.36
CA GLU A 72 -4.82 16.42 -15.46
C GLU A 72 -4.46 15.22 -16.35
N ALA A 73 -3.21 14.76 -16.32
CA ALA A 73 -2.77 13.55 -17.01
C ALA A 73 -3.33 12.27 -16.35
N LEU A 74 -3.80 12.36 -15.10
CA LEU A 74 -4.40 11.25 -14.37
C LEU A 74 -5.91 11.18 -14.65
N ASP A 75 -6.37 10.06 -15.21
CA ASP A 75 -7.80 9.76 -15.38
C ASP A 75 -8.42 9.18 -14.10
N LEU A 76 -8.18 9.84 -12.95
CA LEU A 76 -8.65 9.36 -11.64
C LEU A 76 -10.05 9.87 -11.33
N THR A 77 -11.00 8.97 -11.13
CA THR A 77 -12.36 9.32 -10.69
C THR A 77 -12.40 9.57 -9.19
N VAL A 78 -12.34 10.85 -8.78
CA VAL A 78 -12.41 11.25 -7.37
C VAL A 78 -13.86 11.44 -6.91
N PRO A 79 -14.28 10.84 -5.78
CA PRO A 79 -15.62 11.05 -5.21
C PRO A 79 -15.85 12.50 -4.75
N GLU A 80 -17.11 12.96 -4.81
CA GLU A 80 -17.50 14.34 -4.44
C GLU A 80 -17.18 14.73 -2.98
N ALA A 81 -16.95 13.74 -2.10
CA ALA A 81 -16.60 13.98 -0.70
C ALA A 81 -15.14 14.48 -0.53
N VAL A 82 -14.25 14.07 -1.43
CA VAL A 82 -12.84 14.47 -1.39
C VAL A 82 -12.68 15.85 -2.02
N GLN A 83 -12.07 16.78 -1.28
CA GLN A 83 -11.84 18.13 -1.76
C GLN A 83 -10.70 18.16 -2.79
N VAL A 84 -11.02 18.41 -4.06
CA VAL A 84 -10.01 18.64 -5.11
C VAL A 84 -9.83 20.14 -5.37
N VAL A 85 -8.58 20.61 -5.30
CA VAL A 85 -8.19 22.00 -5.60
C VAL A 85 -7.55 22.10 -6.98
N SER A 86 -7.49 23.31 -7.54
CA SER A 86 -7.01 23.54 -8.90
C SER A 86 -5.52 23.85 -9.00
N GLU A 87 -4.87 24.19 -7.89
CA GLU A 87 -3.45 24.58 -7.85
C GLU A 87 -2.71 23.70 -6.82
N PRO A 88 -1.51 23.17 -7.12
CA PRO A 88 -0.75 22.31 -6.20
C PRO A 88 -0.44 23.00 -4.86
N GLU A 89 -0.23 24.31 -4.88
CA GLU A 89 0.03 25.16 -3.71
C GLU A 89 -1.17 25.34 -2.77
N ASP A 90 -2.36 24.89 -3.15
CA ASP A 90 -3.53 24.88 -2.26
C ASP A 90 -3.79 23.49 -1.65
N ALA A 91 -3.00 22.48 -2.02
CA ALA A 91 -3.24 21.08 -1.65
C ALA A 91 -2.31 20.56 -0.54
N ASP A 92 -2.85 19.81 0.41
CA ASP A 92 -2.03 19.07 1.38
C ASP A 92 -1.42 17.81 0.74
N LEU A 93 -2.04 17.29 -0.32
CA LEU A 93 -1.57 16.16 -1.11
C LEU A 93 -1.59 16.51 -2.61
N ILE A 94 -0.45 16.37 -3.28
CA ILE A 94 -0.30 16.60 -4.71
C ILE A 94 -0.10 15.25 -5.38
N LEU A 95 -1.07 14.81 -6.18
CA LEU A 95 -1.01 13.57 -6.93
C LEU A 95 -0.69 13.86 -8.40
N LEU A 96 0.40 13.29 -8.89
CA LEU A 96 0.95 13.48 -10.22
C LEU A 96 1.07 12.15 -10.96
N SER A 97 1.17 12.21 -12.29
CA SER A 97 1.58 11.08 -13.12
C SER A 97 3.02 10.64 -12.82
N ASP A 98 3.43 9.52 -13.39
CA ASP A 98 4.79 9.01 -13.34
C ASP A 98 5.78 9.80 -14.20
N ASP A 99 5.33 10.59 -15.18
CA ASP A 99 6.15 11.55 -15.95
C ASP A 99 5.50 12.94 -15.92
N PRO A 100 5.55 13.66 -14.78
CA PRO A 100 4.94 14.98 -14.66
C PRO A 100 5.83 16.06 -15.27
N ASP A 101 5.22 17.17 -15.70
CA ASP A 101 5.96 18.37 -16.15
C ASP A 101 6.77 19.02 -14.99
N ALA A 102 6.37 18.77 -13.75
CA ALA A 102 7.02 19.28 -12.54
C ALA A 102 8.41 18.67 -12.34
N GLY A 103 9.38 19.49 -11.95
CA GLY A 103 10.75 19.08 -11.71
C GLY A 103 11.09 18.84 -10.23
N PRO A 104 12.36 18.48 -9.96
CA PRO A 104 12.85 18.33 -8.59
C PRO A 104 12.82 19.64 -7.78
N GLU A 105 12.88 20.80 -8.42
CA GLU A 105 12.78 22.09 -7.73
C GLU A 105 11.37 22.29 -7.15
N GLU A 106 10.33 22.05 -7.95
CA GLU A 106 8.94 22.11 -7.47
C GLU A 106 8.66 21.03 -6.40
N ALA A 107 9.16 19.80 -6.61
CA ALA A 107 8.99 18.73 -5.63
C ALA A 107 9.60 19.10 -4.26
N VAL A 108 10.78 19.73 -4.26
CA VAL A 108 11.43 20.20 -3.03
C VAL A 108 10.65 21.33 -2.37
N ASP A 109 10.11 22.26 -3.14
CA ASP A 109 9.28 23.36 -2.62
C ASP A 109 8.04 22.83 -1.91
N TRP A 110 7.29 21.95 -2.58
CA TRP A 110 6.09 21.32 -2.01
C TRP A 110 6.39 20.51 -0.75
N LEU A 111 7.45 19.69 -0.78
CA LEU A 111 7.88 18.94 0.41
C LEU A 111 8.29 19.89 1.54
N SER A 112 9.00 20.98 1.26
CA SER A 112 9.42 21.95 2.27
C SER A 112 8.24 22.67 2.92
N ASP A 113 7.16 22.86 2.16
CA ASP A 113 5.87 23.38 2.60
C ASP A 113 4.98 22.35 3.32
N ARG A 114 5.53 21.17 3.66
CA ARG A 114 4.83 20.07 4.35
C ARG A 114 3.71 19.42 3.53
N ARG A 115 3.75 19.55 2.21
CA ARG A 115 2.83 18.83 1.33
C ARG A 115 3.33 17.42 1.09
N ALA A 116 2.41 16.48 0.94
CA ALA A 116 2.72 15.16 0.45
C ALA A 116 2.67 15.15 -1.09
N ILE A 117 3.55 14.37 -1.71
CA ILE A 117 3.56 14.14 -3.15
C ILE A 117 3.26 12.68 -3.42
N GLY A 118 2.32 12.38 -4.29
CA GLY A 118 2.08 11.05 -4.87
C GLY A 118 2.48 11.04 -6.34
N LEU A 119 3.25 10.04 -6.76
CA LEU A 119 3.54 9.74 -8.17
C LEU A 119 2.85 8.42 -8.52
N LEU A 120 1.97 8.43 -9.52
CA LEU A 120 1.16 7.29 -9.94
C LEU A 120 1.47 6.91 -11.39
N GLY A 121 1.93 5.68 -11.58
CA GLY A 121 2.22 5.08 -12.89
C GLY A 121 3.39 4.10 -12.83
N ASP A 122 3.70 3.51 -13.98
CA ASP A 122 4.71 2.44 -14.11
C ASP A 122 6.13 2.98 -13.81
N ASP A 123 6.39 4.24 -14.14
CA ASP A 123 7.70 4.89 -13.97
C ASP A 123 7.79 5.73 -12.68
N ALA A 124 6.80 5.63 -11.78
CA ALA A 124 6.71 6.48 -10.59
C ALA A 124 7.96 6.39 -9.68
N GLN A 125 8.52 5.19 -9.54
CA GLN A 125 9.77 5.00 -8.79
C GLN A 125 10.95 5.66 -9.49
N ASP A 126 11.10 5.51 -10.80
CA ASP A 126 12.23 6.04 -11.55
C ASP A 126 12.22 7.58 -11.53
N THR A 127 11.04 8.18 -11.67
CA THR A 127 10.85 9.63 -11.51
C THR A 127 11.21 10.10 -10.11
N TRP A 128 10.72 9.42 -9.07
CA TRP A 128 11.09 9.76 -7.69
C TRP A 128 12.61 9.69 -7.46
N LEU A 129 13.26 8.63 -7.93
CA LEU A 129 14.70 8.44 -7.77
C LEU A 129 15.49 9.50 -8.54
N SER A 130 15.00 9.91 -9.72
CA SER A 130 15.61 11.00 -10.50
C SER A 130 15.57 12.33 -9.74
N TRP A 131 14.49 12.59 -8.99
CA TRP A 131 14.40 13.78 -8.14
C TRP A 131 15.29 13.67 -6.91
N VAL A 132 15.37 12.51 -6.28
CA VAL A 132 16.25 12.27 -5.13
C VAL A 132 17.73 12.46 -5.49
N ASP A 133 18.17 12.03 -6.68
CA ASP A 133 19.55 12.18 -7.17
C ASP A 133 19.87 13.63 -7.61
N SER A 134 18.87 14.50 -7.63
CA SER A 134 19.03 15.88 -8.08
C SER A 134 19.70 16.77 -7.03
N GLN A 135 20.44 17.78 -7.50
CA GLN A 135 21.08 18.76 -6.61
C GLN A 135 20.07 19.53 -5.73
N PRO A 136 18.91 20.02 -6.23
CA PRO A 136 17.90 20.66 -5.39
C PRO A 136 17.47 19.79 -4.20
N TYR A 137 17.29 18.49 -4.41
CA TYR A 137 16.93 17.57 -3.34
C TYR A 137 18.05 17.44 -2.31
N HIS A 138 19.28 17.21 -2.75
CA HIS A 138 20.45 17.08 -1.87
C HIS A 138 20.76 18.35 -1.05
N ASP A 139 20.40 19.52 -1.57
CA ASP A 139 20.57 20.79 -0.86
C ASP A 139 19.50 20.97 0.24
N ALA A 140 18.31 20.39 0.09
CA ALA A 140 17.18 20.56 1.00
C ALA A 140 17.01 19.41 2.02
N PHE A 141 17.27 18.17 1.61
CA PHE A 141 16.96 16.97 2.38
C PHE A 141 18.14 16.01 2.49
N ASP A 142 18.09 15.15 3.51
CA ASP A 142 19.02 14.03 3.62
C ASP A 142 18.62 12.94 2.61
N PRO A 143 19.52 12.51 1.70
CA PRO A 143 19.24 11.42 0.74
C PRO A 143 19.16 10.03 1.38
N ASN A 144 19.51 9.90 2.67
CA ASN A 144 19.34 8.65 3.38
C ASN A 144 17.85 8.24 3.47
N GLY A 145 17.58 6.94 3.52
CA GLY A 145 16.22 6.42 3.72
C GLY A 145 15.37 6.27 2.46
N VAL A 146 15.89 6.67 1.29
CA VAL A 146 15.27 6.35 0.00
C VAL A 146 15.52 4.88 -0.34
N ALA A 147 14.44 4.17 -0.68
CA ALA A 147 14.48 2.74 -0.96
C ALA A 147 13.86 2.42 -2.32
N GLU A 148 14.58 1.60 -3.08
CA GLU A 148 14.13 1.00 -4.33
C GLU A 148 13.42 -0.33 -4.06
N GLY A 149 12.49 -0.70 -4.91
CA GLY A 149 11.69 -1.93 -4.81
C GLY A 149 11.67 -2.67 -6.14
N GLU A 150 11.69 -4.01 -6.04
CA GLU A 150 11.45 -4.91 -7.17
C GLU A 150 10.30 -5.87 -6.80
N PRO A 151 9.18 -5.89 -7.55
CA PRO A 151 8.89 -5.04 -8.72
C PRO A 151 8.78 -3.55 -8.36
N ALA A 152 8.94 -2.68 -9.37
CA ALA A 152 8.72 -1.24 -9.19
C ALA A 152 7.27 -0.99 -8.73
N PRO A 153 7.05 -0.11 -7.74
CA PRO A 153 5.71 0.25 -7.28
C PRO A 153 4.99 1.10 -8.32
N ASP A 154 3.70 0.88 -8.50
CA ASP A 154 2.84 1.72 -9.35
C ASP A 154 2.50 3.06 -8.67
N LEU A 155 2.67 3.18 -7.34
CA LEU A 155 2.43 4.41 -6.57
C LEU A 155 3.52 4.64 -5.54
N VAL A 156 4.15 5.82 -5.59
CA VAL A 156 5.10 6.32 -4.60
C VAL A 156 4.50 7.54 -3.91
N ILE A 157 4.42 7.53 -2.57
CA ILE A 157 3.94 8.66 -1.78
C ILE A 157 5.06 9.13 -0.87
N SER A 158 5.43 10.40 -0.99
CA SER A 158 6.57 11.01 -0.33
C SER A 158 6.10 12.19 0.54
N TRP A 159 6.62 12.27 1.75
CA TRP A 159 6.41 13.41 2.64
C TRP A 159 7.62 13.59 3.55
N HIS A 160 7.88 14.80 4.01
CA HIS A 160 9.03 15.04 4.88
C HIS A 160 8.66 15.01 6.38
N THR A 161 9.61 14.56 7.19
CA THR A 161 9.59 14.67 8.65
C THR A 161 10.93 15.24 9.09
N GLY A 162 10.97 16.55 9.35
CA GLY A 162 12.22 17.26 9.59
C GLY A 162 13.02 17.40 8.29
N ASN A 163 14.27 16.93 8.29
CA ASN A 163 15.16 16.94 7.10
C ASN A 163 15.16 15.62 6.32
N LEU A 164 14.35 14.63 6.73
CA LEU A 164 14.24 13.34 6.07
C LEU A 164 12.93 13.27 5.28
N VAL A 165 12.98 12.79 4.04
CA VAL A 165 11.77 12.43 3.29
C VAL A 165 11.49 10.95 3.50
N THR A 166 10.29 10.64 3.95
CA THR A 166 9.77 9.28 4.06
C THR A 166 8.97 8.95 2.81
N THR A 167 9.10 7.71 2.34
CA THR A 167 8.31 7.21 1.21
C THR A 167 7.52 5.97 1.56
N ARG A 168 6.26 5.92 1.11
CA ARG A 168 5.44 4.71 1.02
C ARG A 168 5.32 4.30 -0.43
N ARG A 169 5.28 3.00 -0.66
CA ARG A 169 5.33 2.40 -1.99
C ARG A 169 4.25 1.33 -2.07
N TYR A 170 3.43 1.40 -3.10
CA TYR A 170 2.35 0.48 -3.35
C TYR A 170 2.51 -0.12 -4.74
N GLY A 171 2.40 -1.44 -4.82
CA GLY A 171 2.45 -2.17 -6.08
C GLY A 171 1.29 -3.15 -6.17
N TRP A 172 0.74 -3.33 -7.37
CA TRP A 172 -0.39 -4.21 -7.62
C TRP A 172 -0.09 -5.19 -8.77
N ASP A 173 -0.45 -6.47 -8.62
CA ASP A 173 -0.21 -7.51 -9.64
C ASP A 173 -0.88 -7.21 -11.00
N ARG A 174 -1.93 -6.40 -10.97
CA ARG A 174 -2.62 -5.81 -12.11
C ARG A 174 -2.93 -4.39 -11.67
N GLY A 175 -2.55 -3.39 -12.47
CA GLY A 175 -2.64 -1.97 -12.11
C GLY A 175 -3.91 -1.60 -11.35
N PRO A 176 -3.81 -0.66 -10.40
CA PRO A 176 -4.90 -0.37 -9.49
C PRO A 176 -6.11 0.24 -10.21
N ASP A 177 -7.29 -0.03 -9.67
CA ASP A 177 -8.47 0.78 -9.96
C ASP A 177 -8.48 2.03 -9.07
N ASP A 178 -9.20 3.08 -9.48
CA ASP A 178 -9.24 4.39 -8.80
C ASP A 178 -9.50 4.27 -7.29
N GLY A 179 -10.39 3.35 -6.90
CA GLY A 179 -10.71 3.11 -5.48
C GLY A 179 -9.52 2.59 -4.68
N LYS A 180 -8.68 1.73 -5.26
CA LYS A 180 -7.44 1.26 -4.62
C LYS A 180 -6.40 2.36 -4.48
N VAL A 181 -6.27 3.22 -5.50
CA VAL A 181 -5.37 4.38 -5.44
C VAL A 181 -5.80 5.29 -4.29
N LEU A 182 -7.07 5.69 -4.26
CA LEU A 182 -7.62 6.55 -3.21
C LEU A 182 -7.50 5.93 -1.81
N THR A 183 -7.71 4.62 -1.68
CA THR A 183 -7.50 3.91 -0.41
C THR A 183 -6.03 3.97 0.04
N ALA A 184 -5.08 3.76 -0.87
CA ALA A 184 -3.65 3.82 -0.56
C ALA A 184 -3.20 5.24 -0.17
N LEU A 185 -3.78 6.28 -0.80
CA LEU A 185 -3.55 7.68 -0.44
C LEU A 185 -4.10 7.97 0.96
N ASP A 186 -5.34 7.59 1.25
CA ASP A 186 -5.97 7.78 2.56
C ASP A 186 -5.16 7.11 3.69
N GLU A 187 -4.77 5.84 3.50
CA GLU A 187 -3.94 5.09 4.46
C GLU A 187 -2.56 5.72 4.68
N SER A 188 -1.99 6.37 3.66
CA SER A 188 -0.69 7.06 3.77
C SER A 188 -0.81 8.36 4.52
N LEU A 189 -1.93 9.05 4.33
CA LEU A 189 -2.25 10.30 4.97
C LEU A 189 -2.42 10.16 6.51
N THR A 190 -2.74 8.97 7.03
CA THR A 190 -2.72 8.68 8.48
C THR A 190 -1.36 8.99 9.11
N ASP A 191 -0.26 8.62 8.45
CA ASP A 191 1.10 8.81 8.96
C ASP A 191 1.59 10.24 8.78
N ILE A 192 1.15 10.90 7.73
CA ILE A 192 1.53 12.28 7.36
C ILE A 192 1.01 13.30 8.40
N GLY A 193 -0.03 12.95 9.17
CA GLY A 193 -0.67 13.82 10.16
C GLY A 193 -0.22 13.66 11.61
N GLN A 194 0.73 12.77 11.92
CA GLN A 194 1.21 12.60 13.31
C GLN A 194 2.41 13.53 13.54
N PRO A 195 2.28 14.63 14.32
CA PRO A 195 3.46 15.33 14.80
C PRO A 195 4.30 14.32 15.59
N THR A 196 5.56 14.17 15.19
CA THR A 196 6.55 13.32 15.88
C THR A 196 6.74 13.90 17.28
N GLY A 197 5.91 13.47 18.22
CA GLY A 197 5.79 14.20 19.48
C GLY A 197 4.90 13.59 20.53
N GLU A 198 4.50 12.32 20.44
CA GLU A 198 3.81 11.65 21.56
C GLU A 198 4.02 10.13 21.58
N GLY A 199 5.29 9.73 21.49
CA GLY A 199 5.75 8.39 21.88
C GLY A 199 6.06 8.32 23.38
N SER A 200 5.02 8.13 24.20
CA SER A 200 4.99 7.26 25.38
C SER A 200 6.21 7.27 26.33
N LEU A 201 6.22 8.17 27.31
CA LEU A 201 6.82 7.89 28.62
C LEU A 201 5.71 7.32 29.52
N ALA A 202 5.72 5.99 29.69
CA ALA A 202 4.97 5.28 30.73
C ALA A 202 5.87 4.23 31.37
#